data_AF-A0A2H9PMR5-F1
#
_entry.id   AF-A0A2H9PMR5-F1
#
_cell.length_a   1.000
_cell.length_b   1.000
_cell.length_c   1.000
_cell.angle_alpha   90.00
_cell.angle_beta   90.00
_cell.angle_gamma   90.00
#
_symmetry.space_group_name_H-M   'P 1'
#
loop_
_entity.id
_entity.type
_entity.pdbx_description
1 polymer ?
#
loop_
_entity_poly.entity_id
_entity_poly.type
_entity_poly.pdbx_seq_one_letter_code
_entity_poly.pdbx_strand_id
1 'polypeptide(L)'
;MAKKRANKLRRSTPKSTKRPISTAKVPNKWHAVPLKGSFMVTAILGFLISAYWVYPQSLNYGITFMIIFALMFIASFISLTKAPVVSERF
;
A
#
# COMPACT_ATOMS: atom_id res chain seq x y z
N MET A 1 -3.27 -8.33 74.93
CA MET A 1 -2.76 -8.83 73.62
C MET A 1 -3.76 -8.51 72.48
N ALA A 2 -3.76 -7.28 71.95
CA ALA A 2 -4.77 -6.81 70.98
C ALA A 2 -4.18 -6.44 69.61
N LYS A 3 -3.20 -7.20 69.11
CA LYS A 3 -2.38 -6.83 67.93
C LYS A 3 -2.59 -7.75 66.71
N LYS A 4 -3.83 -8.13 66.41
CA LYS A 4 -4.15 -9.03 65.27
C LYS A 4 -5.34 -8.62 64.39
N ARG A 5 -5.93 -7.43 64.57
CA ARG A 5 -7.12 -7.01 63.77
C ARG A 5 -6.90 -5.88 62.77
N ALA A 6 -5.70 -5.31 62.66
CA ALA A 6 -5.43 -4.18 61.78
C ALA A 6 -4.87 -4.55 60.39
N ASN A 7 -4.69 -5.84 60.07
CA ASN A 7 -4.08 -6.29 58.81
C ASN A 7 -5.09 -6.99 57.88
N LYS A 8 -6.33 -6.49 57.84
CA LYS A 8 -7.38 -6.94 56.93
C LYS A 8 -8.02 -5.78 56.14
N LEU A 9 -7.19 -4.80 55.78
CA LEU A 9 -7.56 -3.73 54.84
C LEU A 9 -6.53 -3.59 53.70
N ARG A 10 -5.56 -4.51 53.61
CA ARG A 10 -4.70 -4.66 52.41
C ARG A 10 -5.38 -5.63 51.46
N ARG A 11 -5.84 -5.14 50.31
CA ARG A 11 -6.14 -5.82 49.02
C ARG A 11 -7.56 -5.58 48.51
N SER A 12 -7.79 -4.39 47.98
CA SER A 12 -8.77 -4.20 46.90
C SER A 12 -8.32 -3.08 45.97
N THR A 13 -7.15 -3.26 45.36
CA THR A 13 -6.88 -2.61 44.06
C THR A 13 -7.88 -3.19 43.07
N PRO A 14 -8.71 -2.39 42.40
CA PRO A 14 -9.56 -2.91 41.33
C PRO A 14 -8.63 -3.48 40.27
N LYS A 15 -8.73 -4.79 40.03
CA LYS A 15 -8.12 -5.40 38.85
C LYS A 15 -8.69 -4.64 37.65
N SER A 16 -7.83 -3.88 36.98
CA SER A 16 -8.11 -3.37 35.65
C SER A 16 -8.38 -4.59 34.78
N THR A 17 -9.66 -4.91 34.64
CA THR A 17 -10.18 -5.89 33.70
C THR A 17 -9.76 -5.38 32.33
N LYS A 18 -8.61 -5.87 31.85
CA LYS A 18 -8.24 -5.79 30.45
C LYS A 18 -9.41 -6.42 29.71
N ARG A 19 -10.25 -5.59 29.10
CA ARG A 19 -11.31 -6.05 28.22
C ARG A 19 -10.63 -6.98 27.22
N PRO A 20 -11.12 -8.21 27.00
CA PRO A 20 -10.60 -9.02 25.92
C PRO A 20 -10.74 -8.16 24.67
N ILE A 21 -9.62 -7.83 24.04
CA ILE A 21 -9.61 -7.19 22.73
C ILE A 21 -10.27 -8.24 21.83
N SER A 22 -11.58 -8.10 21.66
CA SER A 22 -12.33 -8.76 20.61
C SER A 22 -11.59 -8.45 19.32
N THR A 23 -10.84 -9.44 18.83
CA THR A 23 -10.30 -9.47 17.48
C THR A 23 -11.48 -9.63 16.55
N ALA A 24 -12.35 -8.63 16.49
CA ALA A 24 -13.32 -8.51 15.43
C ALA A 24 -12.50 -8.46 14.15
N LYS A 25 -12.61 -9.52 13.35
CA LYS A 25 -11.98 -9.68 12.05
C LYS A 25 -12.39 -8.45 11.23
N VAL A 26 -11.49 -7.47 11.11
CA VAL A 26 -11.74 -6.27 10.31
C VAL A 26 -12.05 -6.77 8.91
N PRO A 27 -13.25 -6.51 8.35
CA PRO A 27 -13.58 -6.98 7.02
C PRO A 27 -12.49 -6.48 6.08
N ASN A 28 -11.90 -7.39 5.29
CA ASN A 28 -10.80 -7.10 4.39
C ASN A 28 -11.25 -6.03 3.40
N LYS A 29 -11.05 -4.76 3.76
CA LYS A 29 -11.36 -3.62 2.91
C LYS A 29 -10.30 -3.64 1.82
N TRP A 30 -10.73 -3.85 0.58
CA TRP A 30 -9.85 -3.87 -0.58
C TRP A 30 -9.02 -2.60 -0.60
N HIS A 31 -7.74 -2.73 -0.26
CA HIS A 31 -6.78 -1.64 -0.28
C HIS A 31 -6.38 -1.47 -1.75
N ALA A 32 -7.03 -0.54 -2.44
CA ALA A 32 -6.64 -0.18 -3.80
C ALA A 32 -5.30 0.54 -3.73
N VAL A 33 -4.21 -0.22 -3.86
CA VAL A 33 -2.86 0.33 -3.91
C VAL A 33 -2.68 0.95 -5.30
N PRO A 34 -2.36 2.25 -5.43
CA PRO A 34 -2.06 2.84 -6.72
C PRO A 34 -0.88 2.09 -7.36
N LEU A 35 -0.90 1.98 -8.69
CA LEU A 35 0.16 1.30 -9.43
C LEU A 35 1.51 1.92 -9.07
N LYS A 36 2.50 1.09 -8.74
CA LYS A 36 3.83 1.59 -8.31
C LYS A 36 4.42 2.49 -9.40
N GLY A 37 4.87 3.69 -9.03
CA GLY A 37 5.50 4.63 -9.96
C GLY A 37 6.70 4.04 -10.71
N SER A 38 7.33 2.99 -10.16
CA SER A 38 8.37 2.22 -10.85
C SER A 38 7.89 1.65 -12.20
N PHE A 39 6.62 1.27 -12.32
CA PHE A 39 6.04 0.78 -13.57
C PHE A 39 6.02 1.86 -14.65
N MET A 40 5.65 3.10 -14.28
CA MET A 40 5.68 4.25 -15.17
C MET A 40 7.12 4.56 -15.63
N VAL A 41 8.08 4.52 -14.70
CA VAL A 41 9.51 4.74 -15.02
C VAL A 41 10.03 3.67 -15.99
N THR A 42 9.67 2.40 -15.79
CA THR A 42 10.02 1.33 -16.73
C THR A 42 9.41 1.54 -18.11
N ALA A 43 8.17 2.05 -18.20
CA ALA A 43 7.55 2.38 -19.48
C ALA A 43 8.29 3.51 -20.22
N ILE A 44 8.68 4.57 -19.51
CA ILE A 44 9.46 5.69 -20.08
C ILE A 44 10.83 5.19 -20.55
N LEU A 45 11.55 4.46 -19.71
CA LEU A 45 12.86 3.90 -20.06
C LEU A 45 12.77 2.95 -21.26
N GLY A 46 11.81 2.03 -21.24
CA GLY A 46 11.57 1.10 -22.34
C GLY A 46 11.27 1.81 -23.66
N PHE A 47 10.45 2.88 -23.60
CA PHE A 47 10.15 3.71 -24.77
C PHE A 47 11.40 4.41 -25.31
N LEU A 48 12.21 5.02 -24.44
CA LEU A 48 13.45 5.70 -24.82
C LEU A 48 14.49 4.73 -25.42
N ILE A 49 14.68 3.57 -24.79
CA ILE A 49 15.58 2.52 -25.28
C ILE A 49 15.10 2.00 -26.63
N SER A 50 13.80 1.78 -26.78
CA SER A 50 13.22 1.35 -28.05
C SER A 50 13.44 2.38 -29.16
N ALA A 51 13.22 3.66 -28.86
CA ALA A 51 13.36 4.75 -29.83
C ALA A 51 14.81 4.99 -30.26
N TYR A 52 15.75 4.99 -29.30
CA TYR A 52 17.15 5.33 -29.59
C TYR A 52 17.97 4.12 -30.07
N TRP A 53 17.77 2.95 -29.47
CA TRP A 53 18.65 1.79 -29.70
C TRP A 53 18.03 0.71 -30.60
N VAL A 54 16.74 0.40 -30.41
CA VAL A 54 16.09 -0.71 -31.13
C VAL A 54 15.62 -0.28 -32.53
N TYR A 55 15.08 0.94 -32.66
CA TYR A 55 14.61 1.49 -33.94
C TYR A 55 15.67 1.47 -35.06
N PRO A 56 16.93 1.91 -34.86
CA PRO A 56 17.94 1.86 -35.92
C PRO A 56 18.45 0.44 -36.21
N GLN A 57 18.36 -0.49 -35.25
CA GLN A 57 18.75 -1.88 -35.47
C GLN A 57 17.71 -2.64 -36.30
N SER A 58 16.42 -2.40 -36.04
CA SER A 58 15.34 -3.10 -36.73
C SER A 58 14.03 -2.34 -36.64
N LEU A 59 13.55 -1.86 -37.80
CA LEU A 59 12.33 -1.07 -37.91
C LEU A 59 11.09 -1.79 -37.33
N ASN A 60 10.92 -3.08 -37.68
CA ASN A 60 9.76 -3.86 -37.25
C ASN A 60 9.70 -4.01 -35.72
N TYR A 61 10.82 -4.36 -35.08
CA TYR A 61 10.85 -4.52 -33.63
C TYR A 61 10.79 -3.17 -32.92
N GLY A 62 11.48 -2.14 -33.41
CA GLY A 62 11.44 -0.80 -32.82
C GLY A 62 10.03 -0.22 -32.79
N ILE A 63 9.28 -0.33 -33.88
CA ILE A 63 7.88 0.13 -33.92
C ILE A 63 7.00 -0.69 -32.97
N THR A 64 7.16 -2.02 -32.97
CA THR A 64 6.38 -2.91 -32.09
C THR A 64 6.59 -2.55 -30.62
N PHE A 65 7.85 -2.42 -30.19
CA PHE A 65 8.17 -2.06 -28.81
C PHE A 65 7.71 -0.64 -28.46
N MET A 66 7.84 0.35 -29.37
CA MET A 66 7.30 1.69 -29.12
C MET A 66 5.80 1.69 -28.88
N ILE A 67 5.03 0.92 -29.66
CA ILE A 67 3.57 0.80 -29.47
C ILE A 67 3.26 0.16 -28.11
N ILE A 68 3.94 -0.93 -27.76
CA ILE A 68 3.73 -1.62 -26.49
C ILE A 68 4.04 -0.68 -25.31
N PHE A 69 5.20 -0.01 -25.33
CA PHE A 69 5.58 0.91 -24.26
C PHE A 69 4.67 2.14 -24.20
N ALA A 70 4.19 2.66 -25.33
CA ALA A 70 3.21 3.74 -25.36
C ALA A 70 1.87 3.32 -24.73
N LEU A 71 1.35 2.14 -25.07
CA LEU A 71 0.13 1.58 -24.46
C LEU A 71 0.33 1.38 -22.95
N MET A 72 1.47 0.83 -22.55
CA MET A 72 1.83 0.60 -21.15
C MET A 72 1.92 1.91 -20.38
N PHE A 73 2.45 2.96 -21.01
CA PHE A 73 2.55 4.31 -20.44
C PHE A 73 1.17 4.94 -20.22
N ILE A 74 0.28 4.88 -21.21
CA ILE A 74 -1.10 5.39 -21.09
C ILE A 74 -1.86 4.63 -19.99
N ALA A 75 -1.73 3.30 -19.95
CA ALA A 75 -2.34 2.48 -18.91
C ALA A 75 -1.85 2.89 -17.50
N SER A 76 -0.54 3.15 -17.36
CA SER A 76 0.04 3.60 -16.09
C SER A 76 -0.51 4.95 -15.63
N PHE A 77 -0.72 5.90 -16.56
CA PHE A 77 -1.32 7.20 -16.26
C PHE A 77 -2.77 7.07 -15.78
N ILE A 78 -3.57 6.26 -16.45
CA ILE A 78 -4.96 6.02 -16.05
C ILE A 78 -5.01 5.35 -14.67
N SER A 79 -4.09 4.43 -14.39
CA SER A 79 -4.03 3.73 -13.11
C SER A 79 -3.63 4.63 -11.93
N LEU A 80 -2.73 5.58 -12.16
CA LEU A 80 -2.29 6.54 -11.15
C LEU A 80 -3.34 7.63 -10.86
N THR A 81 -4.11 8.06 -11.87
CA THR A 81 -5.14 9.09 -11.69
C THR A 81 -6.38 8.62 -10.94
N LYS A 82 -6.59 7.29 -10.80
CA LYS A 82 -7.71 6.69 -10.05
C LYS A 82 -7.38 6.45 -8.56
N ALA A 83 -6.27 6.98 -8.04
CA ALA A 83 -5.89 6.77 -6.64
C ALA A 83 -6.98 7.32 -5.69
N PRO A 84 -7.52 6.52 -4.75
CA PRO A 84 -8.49 7.01 -3.79
C PRO A 84 -7.80 8.00 -2.86
N VAL A 85 -8.24 9.25 -2.90
CA VAL A 85 -7.99 10.23 -1.84
C VAL A 85 -8.74 9.73 -0.60
N VAL A 86 -8.13 8.79 0.15
CA VAL A 86 -8.57 8.49 1.52
C VAL A 86 -8.30 9.76 2.32
N SER A 87 -9.34 10.58 2.37
CA SER A 87 -9.51 11.63 3.36
C SER A 87 -9.87 10.93 4.67
N GLU A 88 -8.85 10.39 5.35
CA GLU A 88 -8.97 10.13 6.78
C GLU A 88 -9.19 11.49 7.45
N ARG A 89 -10.46 11.76 7.77
CA ARG A 89 -10.86 12.89 8.62
C ARG A 89 -10.21 12.70 9.98
N PHE A 90 -9.35 13.64 10.33
CA PHE A 90 -9.00 13.96 11.72
C PHE A 90 -10.25 14.35 12.51
#